data_AF-A0A0R0G8K0-F1
#
_entry.id   AF-A0A0R0G8K0-F1
#
_cell.length_a   1.000
_cell.length_b   1.000
_cell.length_c   1.000
_cell.angle_alpha   90.00
_cell.angle_beta   90.00
_cell.angle_gamma   90.00
#
_symmetry.space_group_name_H-M   'P 1'
#
loop_
_entity.id
_entity.type
_entity.pdbx_description
1 polymer ?
#
loop_
_entity_poly.entity_id
_entity_poly.type
_entity_poly.pdbx_seq_one_letter_code
_entity_poly.pdbx_strand_id
1 'polypeptide(L)'
;MLFQRKKVLQALDKSKRRIEVLDELSSKLSEAISLKESQLIGNVTVKIEDTTEDASSPVRIIAPKEEVQNNVTKDESDPDTAEFGGDIQDVQLSIESEGSSLDDKETQHLLESLSISTPNEDNIARNSSEISSYEDFMEYIDLKLSEIEAELVTVLNVSTLVLDNEERAKNSRLQQTIELLDSIHGIRQRIRNTKEAKVRI
;
A
#
# COMPACT_ATOMS: atom_id res chain seq x y z
N MET A 1 -2.92 -12.10 43.25
CA MET A 1 -1.56 -12.45 42.78
C MET A 1 -1.53 -13.62 41.79
N LEU A 2 -2.10 -14.80 42.11
CA LEU A 2 -2.05 -15.96 41.19
C LEU A 2 -2.81 -15.76 39.87
N PHE A 3 -3.96 -15.09 39.90
CA PHE A 3 -4.75 -14.80 38.70
C PHE A 3 -3.99 -13.90 37.71
N GLN A 4 -3.35 -12.83 38.21
CA GLN A 4 -2.50 -11.97 37.37
C GLN A 4 -1.33 -12.75 36.78
N ARG A 5 -0.66 -13.59 37.59
CA ARG A 5 0.44 -14.46 37.11
C ARG A 5 -0.01 -15.40 35.99
N LYS A 6 -1.19 -16.02 36.11
CA LYS A 6 -1.77 -16.87 35.05
C LYS A 6 -2.03 -16.09 33.76
N LYS A 7 -2.56 -14.87 33.86
CA LYS A 7 -2.83 -14.00 32.71
C LYS A 7 -1.54 -13.61 31.98
N VAL A 8 -0.49 -13.27 32.73
CA VAL A 8 0.84 -12.95 32.17
C VAL A 8 1.44 -14.17 31.46
N LEU A 9 1.37 -15.36 32.06
CA LEU A 9 1.91 -16.58 31.45
C LEU A 9 1.19 -16.93 30.15
N GLN A 10 -0.15 -16.79 30.13
CA GLN A 10 -0.94 -17.01 28.91
C GLN A 10 -0.63 -15.99 27.81
N ALA A 11 -0.41 -14.72 28.18
CA ALA A 11 0.00 -13.70 27.22
C ALA A 11 1.39 -14.00 26.63
N LEU A 12 2.31 -14.50 27.46
CA LEU A 12 3.64 -14.90 27.03
C LEU A 12 3.59 -16.11 26.07
N ASP A 13 2.79 -17.13 26.37
CA ASP A 13 2.60 -18.27 25.46
C ASP A 13 1.97 -17.85 24.13
N LYS A 14 0.99 -16.93 24.15
CA LYS A 14 0.40 -16.37 22.92
C LYS A 14 1.44 -15.60 22.11
N SER A 15 2.26 -14.77 22.77
CA SER A 15 3.33 -14.02 22.12
C SER A 15 4.36 -14.96 21.48
N LYS A 16 4.78 -16.00 22.21
CA LYS A 16 5.72 -17.02 21.70
C LYS A 16 5.20 -17.70 20.43
N ARG A 17 3.94 -18.14 20.42
CA ARG A 17 3.32 -18.74 19.22
C ARG A 17 3.26 -17.77 18.05
N ARG A 18 2.99 -16.49 18.31
CA ARG A 18 2.98 -15.46 17.25
C ARG A 18 4.38 -15.27 16.65
N ILE A 19 5.42 -15.28 17.47
CA ILE A 19 6.81 -15.19 17.01
C ILE A 19 7.16 -16.40 16.14
N GLU A 20 6.82 -17.62 16.58
CA GLU A 20 7.07 -18.85 15.80
C GLU A 20 6.41 -18.81 14.41
N VAL A 21 5.16 -18.31 14.32
CA VAL A 21 4.48 -18.14 13.02
C VAL A 21 5.15 -17.08 12.15
N LEU A 22 5.60 -15.96 12.75
CA LEU A 22 6.32 -14.91 12.01
C LEU A 22 7.66 -15.42 11.47
N ASP A 23 8.37 -16.24 12.25
CA ASP A 23 9.61 -16.88 11.82
C ASP A 23 9.37 -17.85 10.64
N GLU A 24 8.30 -18.65 10.69
CA GLU A 24 7.92 -19.54 9.59
C GLU A 24 7.57 -18.75 8.32
N LEU A 25 6.78 -17.67 8.45
CA LEU A 25 6.41 -16.81 7.32
C LEU A 25 7.64 -16.12 6.71
N SER A 26 8.57 -15.64 7.54
CA SER A 26 9.83 -15.04 7.11
C SER A 26 10.68 -16.03 6.31
N SER A 27 10.77 -17.28 6.77
CA SER A 27 11.45 -18.36 6.06
C SER A 27 10.82 -18.62 4.69
N LYS A 28 9.50 -18.79 4.63
CA LYS A 28 8.76 -19.03 3.37
C LYS A 28 8.89 -17.86 2.40
N LEU A 29 8.85 -16.62 2.89
CA LEU A 29 9.04 -15.44 2.07
C LEU A 29 10.45 -15.43 1.46
N SER A 30 11.47 -15.75 2.24
CA SER A 30 12.86 -15.83 1.77
C SER A 30 13.04 -16.92 0.72
N GLU A 31 12.41 -18.08 0.90
CA GLU A 31 12.40 -19.16 -0.09
C GLU A 31 11.71 -18.74 -1.39
N ALA A 32 10.54 -18.10 -1.30
CA ALA A 32 9.81 -17.61 -2.48
C ALA A 32 10.60 -16.55 -3.25
N ILE A 33 11.28 -15.63 -2.55
CA ILE A 33 12.19 -14.65 -3.16
C ILE A 33 13.33 -15.36 -3.87
N SER A 34 13.99 -16.31 -3.19
CA SER A 34 15.11 -17.07 -3.77
C SER A 34 14.68 -17.84 -5.02
N LEU A 35 13.48 -18.43 -5.00
CA LEU A 35 12.92 -19.13 -6.15
C LEU A 35 12.66 -18.17 -7.31
N LYS A 36 12.06 -17.01 -7.08
CA LYS A 36 11.83 -15.99 -8.12
C LYS A 36 13.14 -15.40 -8.66
N GLU A 37 14.13 -15.17 -7.81
CA GLU A 37 15.46 -14.73 -8.21
C GLU A 37 16.14 -15.76 -9.11
N SER A 38 16.11 -17.04 -8.74
CA SER A 38 16.66 -18.13 -9.56
C SER A 38 15.97 -18.24 -10.92
N GLN A 39 14.65 -18.07 -10.98
CA GLN A 39 13.88 -18.04 -12.23
C GLN A 39 14.27 -16.85 -13.10
N LEU A 40 14.45 -15.67 -12.50
CA LEU A 40 14.85 -14.47 -13.22
C LEU A 40 16.26 -14.63 -13.80
N ILE A 41 17.23 -15.08 -13.00
CA ILE A 41 18.61 -15.34 -13.44
C ILE A 41 18.64 -16.41 -14.54
N GLY A 42 17.89 -17.50 -14.38
CA GLY A 42 17.77 -18.55 -15.40
C GLY A 42 17.24 -18.00 -16.72
N ASN A 43 16.18 -17.20 -16.69
CA ASN A 43 15.57 -16.61 -17.89
C ASN A 43 16.49 -15.60 -18.59
N VAL A 44 17.31 -14.86 -17.83
CA VAL A 44 18.32 -13.95 -18.39
C VAL A 44 19.47 -14.73 -19.03
N THR A 45 19.96 -15.79 -18.37
CA THR A 45 21.15 -16.55 -18.82
C THR A 45 20.86 -17.39 -20.07
N VAL A 46 19.73 -18.11 -20.11
CA VAL A 46 19.33 -18.96 -21.25
C VAL A 46 19.20 -18.15 -22.56
N LYS A 47 18.82 -16.88 -22.48
CA LYS A 47 18.61 -16.03 -23.66
C LYS A 47 19.87 -15.31 -24.15
N ILE A 48 20.96 -15.35 -23.37
CA ILE A 48 22.28 -14.83 -23.77
C ILE A 48 23.05 -15.89 -24.56
N GLU A 49 22.95 -17.16 -24.16
CA GLU A 49 23.65 -18.28 -24.83
C GLU A 49 23.07 -18.59 -26.22
N ASP A 50 21.78 -18.31 -26.44
CA ASP A 50 21.08 -18.50 -27.74
C ASP A 50 21.31 -17.35 -28.76
N THR A 51 22.30 -16.46 -28.51
CA THR A 51 22.51 -15.24 -29.31
C THR A 51 23.94 -15.04 -29.83
N THR A 52 24.62 -16.11 -30.21
CA THR A 52 25.86 -15.97 -30.99
C THR A 52 25.64 -15.71 -32.48
N GLU A 53 24.39 -15.65 -32.96
CA GLU A 53 24.09 -15.39 -34.37
C GLU A 53 23.05 -14.25 -34.52
N ASP A 54 23.43 -13.26 -35.32
CA ASP A 54 22.73 -12.04 -35.71
C ASP A 54 22.71 -10.83 -34.75
N ALA A 55 23.64 -9.93 -35.06
CA ALA A 55 23.64 -8.53 -34.70
C ALA A 55 22.43 -7.79 -35.30
N SER A 56 21.88 -6.85 -34.51
CA SER A 56 20.89 -5.81 -34.88
C SER A 56 19.41 -6.10 -34.57
N SER A 57 18.97 -5.92 -33.31
CA SER A 57 17.69 -5.23 -33.05
C SER A 57 17.43 -4.85 -31.57
N PRO A 58 16.61 -3.81 -31.33
CA PRO A 58 16.42 -3.08 -30.07
C PRO A 58 15.32 -3.67 -29.19
N VAL A 59 15.38 -3.36 -27.89
CA VAL A 59 14.34 -3.55 -26.83
C VAL A 59 13.50 -4.84 -26.95
N ARG A 60 13.90 -5.88 -26.21
CA ARG A 60 13.16 -7.15 -26.14
C ARG A 60 12.20 -7.14 -24.95
N ILE A 61 10.89 -7.15 -25.21
CA ILE A 61 9.85 -7.35 -24.19
C ILE A 61 9.78 -8.86 -23.86
N ILE A 62 9.87 -9.21 -22.59
CA ILE A 62 9.86 -10.59 -22.11
C ILE A 62 8.50 -10.85 -21.47
N ALA A 63 7.69 -11.73 -22.09
CA ALA A 63 6.47 -12.22 -21.47
C ALA A 63 6.84 -13.21 -20.34
N PRO A 64 6.16 -13.16 -19.17
CA PRO A 64 6.29 -14.20 -18.15
C PRO A 64 5.99 -15.56 -18.77
N LYS A 65 6.90 -16.54 -18.62
CA LYS A 65 6.56 -17.93 -18.97
C LYS A 65 5.64 -18.48 -17.89
N GLU A 66 4.53 -19.04 -18.33
CA GLU A 66 3.58 -19.78 -17.50
C GLU A 66 4.28 -21.00 -16.89
N GLU A 67 3.97 -21.29 -15.63
CA GLU A 67 4.62 -22.33 -14.85
C GLU A 67 4.43 -23.69 -15.54
N VAL A 68 5.51 -24.26 -16.07
CA VAL A 68 5.52 -25.67 -16.43
C VAL A 68 5.54 -26.44 -15.11
N GLN A 69 4.34 -26.75 -14.64
CA GLN A 69 4.12 -27.76 -13.62
C GLN A 69 4.71 -29.06 -14.18
N ASN A 70 5.88 -29.44 -13.69
CA ASN A 70 6.52 -30.71 -14.04
C ASN A 70 5.61 -31.85 -13.60
N ASN A 71 4.82 -32.31 -14.55
CA ASN A 71 3.95 -33.46 -14.52
C ASN A 71 4.79 -34.73 -14.36
N VAL A 72 4.60 -35.37 -13.21
CA VAL A 72 4.99 -36.76 -12.99
C VAL A 72 4.22 -37.65 -13.98
N THR A 73 5.00 -38.37 -14.77
CA THR A 73 4.74 -39.53 -15.65
C THR A 73 3.34 -40.17 -15.71
N LYS A 74 2.81 -40.20 -16.96
CA LYS A 74 1.99 -41.21 -17.68
C LYS A 74 1.21 -42.28 -16.87
N ASP A 75 -0.10 -42.38 -17.11
CA ASP A 75 -0.66 -43.46 -17.98
C ASP A 75 -2.13 -43.23 -18.41
N GLU A 76 -2.44 -43.71 -19.62
CA GLU A 76 -3.69 -44.12 -20.31
C GLU A 76 -5.08 -43.43 -20.16
N SER A 77 -5.59 -43.06 -21.35
CA SER A 77 -6.94 -43.29 -21.92
C SER A 77 -8.01 -42.17 -21.94
N ASP A 78 -8.27 -41.75 -23.19
CA ASP A 78 -9.43 -41.14 -23.89
C ASP A 78 -10.16 -39.85 -23.42
N PRO A 79 -10.59 -39.00 -24.39
CA PRO A 79 -11.22 -37.70 -24.14
C PRO A 79 -12.74 -37.79 -24.22
N ASP A 80 -13.43 -37.27 -23.20
CA ASP A 80 -14.85 -36.91 -23.35
C ASP A 80 -15.09 -35.45 -22.98
N THR A 81 -15.66 -34.79 -23.96
CA THR A 81 -16.15 -33.42 -24.05
C THR A 81 -17.11 -33.07 -22.90
N ALA A 82 -16.83 -31.97 -22.19
CA ALA A 82 -17.86 -31.19 -21.51
C ALA A 82 -17.42 -29.72 -21.37
N GLU A 83 -17.91 -28.87 -22.28
CA GLU A 83 -18.21 -27.47 -21.93
C GLU A 83 -19.19 -27.48 -20.75
N PHE A 84 -19.03 -26.58 -19.77
CA PHE A 84 -19.98 -25.50 -19.50
C PHE A 84 -19.63 -24.76 -18.20
N GLY A 85 -19.69 -23.43 -18.26
CA GLY A 85 -20.27 -22.61 -17.19
C GLY A 85 -19.34 -22.13 -16.09
N GLY A 86 -19.11 -20.81 -16.05
CA GLY A 86 -18.55 -20.14 -14.90
C GLY A 86 -19.54 -20.02 -13.74
N ASP A 87 -18.99 -19.91 -12.53
CA ASP A 87 -19.44 -19.01 -11.47
C ASP A 87 -18.35 -19.03 -10.37
N ILE A 88 -17.51 -17.99 -10.29
CA ILE A 88 -16.58 -17.84 -9.17
C ILE A 88 -17.35 -17.11 -8.09
N GLN A 89 -17.92 -17.88 -7.18
CA GLN A 89 -18.66 -17.38 -6.04
C GLN A 89 -17.67 -16.81 -5.02
N ASP A 90 -17.75 -15.49 -4.79
CA ASP A 90 -16.93 -14.75 -3.84
C ASP A 90 -16.99 -15.34 -2.43
N VAL A 91 -15.83 -15.67 -1.88
CA VAL A 91 -15.68 -16.14 -0.49
C VAL A 91 -15.78 -14.94 0.44
N GLN A 92 -16.95 -14.79 1.05
CA GLN A 92 -17.26 -13.76 2.04
C GLN A 92 -16.61 -14.09 3.39
N LEU A 93 -15.63 -13.27 3.82
CA LEU A 93 -15.03 -13.32 5.16
C LEU A 93 -15.79 -12.36 6.10
N SER A 94 -16.72 -12.92 6.87
CA SER A 94 -17.32 -12.25 8.02
C SER A 94 -16.31 -12.21 9.18
N ILE A 95 -15.95 -11.01 9.64
CA ILE A 95 -15.27 -10.83 10.93
C ILE A 95 -16.32 -10.35 11.93
N GLU A 96 -16.74 -11.25 12.81
CA GLU A 96 -17.50 -10.91 14.02
C GLU A 96 -16.60 -10.13 14.98
N SER A 97 -17.02 -8.92 15.29
CA SER A 97 -16.43 -8.05 16.31
C SER A 97 -17.06 -8.37 17.66
N GLU A 98 -16.30 -9.00 18.57
CA GLU A 98 -16.59 -8.94 20.01
C GLU A 98 -15.36 -8.46 20.78
N GLY A 99 -15.57 -7.40 21.56
CA GLY A 99 -14.53 -6.61 22.19
C GLY A 99 -13.98 -7.15 23.52
N SER A 100 -12.85 -6.59 23.93
CA SER A 100 -12.52 -6.42 25.35
C SER A 100 -11.61 -5.21 25.53
N SER A 101 -12.06 -4.24 26.33
CA SER A 101 -11.34 -3.04 26.73
C SER A 101 -10.05 -3.33 27.50
N LEU A 102 -8.97 -2.58 27.25
CA LEU A 102 -8.09 -2.09 28.32
C LEU A 102 -7.09 -1.00 27.88
N ASP A 103 -7.20 0.11 28.61
CA ASP A 103 -6.20 1.12 28.99
C ASP A 103 -5.77 2.20 27.98
N ASP A 104 -6.71 3.13 27.84
CA ASP A 104 -6.54 4.59 27.71
C ASP A 104 -5.47 5.17 28.63
N LYS A 105 -4.48 5.87 28.05
CA LYS A 105 -3.88 7.09 28.63
C LYS A 105 -2.91 7.81 27.69
N GLU A 106 -2.42 7.15 26.65
CA GLU A 106 -1.49 7.76 25.67
C GLU A 106 -2.21 8.19 24.38
N THR A 107 -3.34 7.55 24.07
CA THR A 107 -4.20 7.86 22.90
C THR A 107 -5.08 9.09 23.09
N GLN A 108 -5.37 9.49 24.33
CA GLN A 108 -6.24 10.64 24.62
C GLN A 108 -5.61 11.98 24.19
N HIS A 109 -4.30 12.16 24.33
CA HIS A 109 -3.65 13.43 23.96
C HIS A 109 -3.58 13.67 22.44
N LEU A 110 -3.53 12.58 21.65
CA LEU A 110 -3.57 12.66 20.18
C LEU A 110 -5.00 12.81 19.65
N LEU A 111 -5.98 12.18 20.29
CA LEU A 111 -7.40 12.31 19.94
C LEU A 111 -7.99 13.67 20.33
N GLU A 112 -7.56 14.26 21.45
CA GLU A 112 -8.06 15.56 21.92
C GLU A 112 -7.57 16.73 21.03
N SER A 113 -6.41 16.57 20.37
CA SER A 113 -5.91 17.57 19.41
C SER A 113 -6.54 17.45 18.02
N LEU A 114 -7.24 16.35 17.71
CA LEU A 114 -7.91 16.10 16.44
C LEU A 114 -9.41 16.46 16.48
N SER A 115 -9.89 17.02 17.59
CA SER A 115 -11.28 17.44 17.77
C SER A 115 -11.49 18.91 17.36
N ILE A 116 -11.09 19.24 16.13
CA ILE A 116 -11.52 20.47 15.46
C ILE A 116 -12.13 20.04 14.13
N SER A 117 -13.47 20.02 14.15
CA SER A 117 -14.40 19.87 13.00
C SER A 117 -14.19 18.64 12.12
N THR A 118 -15.00 17.60 12.37
CA THR A 118 -15.33 16.58 11.38
C THR A 118 -16.15 17.18 10.23
N PRO A 119 -15.71 17.09 8.96
CA PRO A 119 -16.60 17.05 7.82
C PRO A 119 -16.72 15.59 7.39
N ASN A 120 -17.79 14.95 7.87
CA ASN A 120 -18.50 13.85 7.19
C ASN A 120 -17.69 12.57 6.87
N GLU A 121 -17.61 11.64 7.82
CA GLU A 121 -17.17 10.24 7.59
C GLU A 121 -17.98 9.55 6.46
N ASP A 122 -19.23 9.96 6.23
CA ASP A 122 -20.09 9.42 5.18
C ASP A 122 -19.57 9.72 3.75
N ASN A 123 -18.72 10.74 3.57
CA ASN A 123 -18.08 11.01 2.28
C ASN A 123 -16.88 10.08 2.03
N ILE A 124 -16.15 9.67 3.07
CA ILE A 124 -14.96 8.83 2.91
C ILE A 124 -15.36 7.42 2.47
N ALA A 125 -16.42 6.86 3.07
CA ALA A 125 -16.93 5.53 2.75
C ALA A 125 -17.68 5.46 1.39
N ARG A 126 -18.37 6.54 0.98
CA ARG A 126 -19.00 6.62 -0.35
C ARG A 126 -17.96 6.70 -1.48
N ASN A 127 -16.88 7.44 -1.27
CA ASN A 127 -15.93 7.74 -2.34
C ASN A 127 -14.97 6.58 -2.64
N SER A 128 -14.75 5.66 -1.69
CA SER A 128 -14.00 4.43 -1.98
C SER A 128 -14.70 3.51 -2.99
N SER A 129 -16.02 3.66 -3.18
CA SER A 129 -16.76 2.93 -4.22
C SER A 129 -16.74 3.59 -5.59
N GLU A 130 -16.33 4.87 -5.70
CA GLU A 130 -16.26 5.62 -6.97
C GLU A 130 -14.89 5.53 -7.66
N ILE A 131 -13.86 5.05 -6.94
CA ILE A 131 -12.51 4.90 -7.47
C ILE A 131 -12.44 3.59 -8.28
N SER A 132 -12.93 3.62 -9.52
CA SER A 132 -12.96 2.46 -10.41
C SER A 132 -11.62 2.25 -11.14
N SER A 133 -10.75 3.26 -11.19
CA SER A 133 -9.47 3.18 -11.91
C SER A 133 -8.34 3.91 -11.19
N TYR A 134 -7.10 3.61 -11.59
CA TYR A 134 -5.90 4.31 -11.10
C TYR A 134 -5.95 5.81 -11.41
N GLU A 135 -6.54 6.22 -12.55
CA GLU A 135 -6.62 7.63 -12.92
C GLU A 135 -7.57 8.37 -11.98
N ASP A 136 -8.74 7.79 -11.72
CA ASP A 136 -9.74 8.34 -10.79
C ASP A 136 -9.16 8.44 -9.37
N PHE A 137 -8.36 7.46 -8.96
CA PHE A 137 -7.64 7.49 -7.69
C PHE A 137 -6.66 8.66 -7.61
N MET A 138 -5.84 8.87 -8.65
CA MET A 138 -4.84 9.94 -8.66
C MET A 138 -5.50 11.32 -8.72
N GLU A 139 -6.62 11.45 -9.42
CA GLU A 139 -7.42 12.68 -9.46
C GLU A 139 -8.06 12.98 -8.10
N TYR A 140 -8.55 11.95 -7.40
CA TYR A 140 -9.03 12.07 -6.03
C TYR A 140 -7.93 12.54 -5.06
N ILE A 141 -6.72 11.97 -5.17
CA ILE A 141 -5.58 12.40 -4.35
C ILE A 141 -5.20 13.86 -4.67
N ASP A 142 -5.16 14.27 -5.94
CA ASP A 142 -4.87 15.67 -6.28
C ASP A 142 -5.95 16.63 -5.73
N LEU A 143 -7.23 16.23 -5.78
CA LEU A 143 -8.33 17.01 -5.20
C LEU A 143 -8.14 17.20 -3.70
N LYS A 144 -7.83 16.13 -2.95
CA LYS A 144 -7.59 16.22 -1.50
C LYS A 144 -6.35 17.03 -1.16
N LEU A 145 -5.28 16.89 -1.93
CA LEU A 145 -4.09 17.73 -1.76
C LEU A 145 -4.40 19.20 -2.04
N SER A 146 -5.29 19.50 -3.00
CA SER A 146 -5.73 20.87 -3.28
C SER A 146 -6.53 21.50 -2.14
N GLU A 147 -7.37 20.71 -1.46
CA GLU A 147 -8.14 21.14 -0.28
C GLU A 147 -7.16 21.50 0.86
N ILE A 148 -6.22 20.60 1.15
CA ILE A 148 -5.19 20.82 2.18
C ILE A 148 -4.32 22.03 1.86
N GLU A 149 -3.93 22.20 0.59
CA GLU A 149 -3.14 23.35 0.14
C GLU A 149 -3.86 24.68 0.45
N ALA A 150 -5.17 24.76 0.16
CA ALA A 150 -5.97 25.95 0.44
C ALA A 150 -6.07 26.25 1.95
N GLU A 151 -6.21 25.21 2.78
CA GLU A 151 -6.20 25.36 4.25
C GLU A 151 -4.86 25.85 4.77
N LEU A 152 -3.74 25.26 4.29
CA LEU A 152 -2.39 25.68 4.70
C LEU A 152 -2.07 27.12 4.28
N VAL A 153 -2.49 27.53 3.08
CA VAL A 153 -2.39 28.93 2.62
C VAL A 153 -3.21 29.85 3.54
N THR A 154 -4.38 29.42 3.97
CA THR A 154 -5.20 30.19 4.92
C THR A 154 -4.51 30.33 6.28
N VAL A 155 -3.94 29.25 6.81
CA VAL A 155 -3.15 29.28 8.06
C VAL A 155 -1.95 30.21 7.94
N LEU A 156 -1.24 30.16 6.81
CA LEU A 156 -0.10 31.04 6.54
C LEU A 156 -0.55 32.50 6.49
N ASN A 157 -1.64 32.81 5.79
CA ASN A 157 -2.20 34.15 5.70
C ASN A 157 -2.61 34.68 7.08
N VAL A 158 -3.36 33.90 7.86
CA VAL A 158 -3.74 34.30 9.24
C VAL A 158 -2.49 34.54 10.09
N SER A 159 -1.48 33.69 9.98
CA SER A 159 -0.21 33.86 10.69
C SER A 159 0.53 35.14 10.28
N THR A 160 0.42 35.57 9.01
CA THR A 160 0.98 36.85 8.56
C THR A 160 0.24 38.08 9.09
N LEU A 161 -1.06 37.95 9.41
CA LEU A 161 -1.85 39.02 10.02
C LEU A 161 -1.65 39.10 11.53
N VAL A 162 -1.39 37.97 12.20
CA VAL A 162 -1.31 37.88 13.66
C VAL A 162 0.10 38.11 14.20
N LEU A 163 1.13 37.67 13.46
CA LEU A 163 2.53 37.71 13.93
C LEU A 163 3.33 38.83 13.25
N ASP A 164 4.11 39.55 14.05
CA ASP A 164 5.08 40.53 13.55
C ASP A 164 6.24 39.85 12.80
N ASN A 165 6.91 40.60 11.92
CA ASN A 165 7.96 40.06 11.05
C ASN A 165 9.11 39.37 11.79
N GLU A 166 9.45 39.82 13.01
CA GLU A 166 10.49 39.18 13.84
C GLU A 166 10.02 37.87 14.46
N GLU A 167 8.75 37.80 14.89
CA GLU A 167 8.16 36.58 15.45
C GLU A 167 7.94 35.51 14.39
N ARG A 168 7.59 35.91 13.16
CA ARG A 168 7.42 35.01 12.02
C ARG A 168 8.69 34.22 11.71
N ALA A 169 9.84 34.89 11.70
CA ALA A 169 11.12 34.25 11.39
C ALA A 169 11.59 33.24 12.47
N LYS A 170 11.08 33.38 13.70
CA LYS A 170 11.42 32.51 14.84
C LYS A 170 10.37 31.41 15.08
N ASN A 171 9.23 31.47 14.39
CA ASN A 171 8.13 30.54 14.59
C ASN A 171 8.38 29.22 13.82
N SER A 172 8.81 28.19 14.55
CA SER A 172 9.08 26.87 13.97
C SER A 172 7.84 26.21 13.37
N ARG A 173 6.64 26.46 13.91
CA ARG A 173 5.39 25.92 13.35
C ARG A 173 5.07 26.56 12.01
N LEU A 174 5.28 27.86 11.87
CA LEU A 174 5.10 28.58 10.60
C LEU A 174 6.05 28.04 9.52
N GLN A 175 7.31 27.81 9.88
CA GLN A 175 8.30 27.22 8.99
C GLN A 175 7.91 25.80 8.56
N GLN A 176 7.44 24.97 9.49
CA GLN A 176 6.91 23.64 9.19
C GLN A 176 5.70 23.69 8.25
N THR A 177 4.80 24.65 8.43
CA THR A 177 3.66 24.86 7.53
C THR A 177 4.11 25.21 6.11
N ILE A 178 5.15 26.03 5.96
CA ILE A 178 5.72 26.38 4.65
C ILE A 178 6.37 25.15 4.00
N GLU A 179 7.18 24.39 4.74
CA GLU A 179 7.82 23.16 4.23
C GLU A 179 6.79 22.09 3.83
N LEU A 180 5.71 21.97 4.58
CA LEU A 180 4.61 21.08 4.27
C LEU A 180 3.89 21.53 2.98
N LEU A 181 3.64 22.82 2.84
CA LEU A 181 3.02 23.39 1.65
C LEU A 181 3.87 23.14 0.39
N ASP A 182 5.18 23.33 0.48
CA ASP A 182 6.13 23.03 -0.62
C ASP A 182 6.13 21.54 -0.97
N SER A 183 6.08 20.68 0.05
CA SER A 183 6.01 19.22 -0.14
C SER A 183 4.74 18.80 -0.88
N ILE A 184 3.59 19.38 -0.49
CA ILE A 184 2.30 19.14 -1.16
C ILE A 184 2.33 19.61 -2.61
N HIS A 185 2.83 20.82 -2.87
CA HIS A 185 3.02 21.34 -4.22
C HIS A 185 3.87 20.39 -5.08
N GLY A 186 4.97 19.87 -4.52
CA GLY A 186 5.84 18.91 -5.20
C GLY A 186 5.12 17.61 -5.55
N ILE A 187 4.28 17.08 -4.64
CA ILE A 187 3.49 15.87 -4.90
C ILE A 187 2.47 16.13 -6.02
N ARG A 188 1.69 17.21 -5.94
CA ARG A 188 0.70 17.57 -6.96
C ARG A 188 1.33 17.76 -8.34
N GLN A 189 2.50 18.40 -8.40
CA GLN A 189 3.25 18.56 -9.64
C GLN A 189 3.67 17.20 -10.22
N ARG A 190 4.09 16.24 -9.38
CA ARG A 190 4.42 14.88 -9.83
C ARG A 190 3.19 14.17 -10.39
N ILE A 191 2.03 14.29 -9.72
CA ILE A 191 0.76 13.71 -10.20
C ILE A 191 0.42 14.26 -11.60
N ARG A 192 0.50 15.59 -11.77
CA ARG A 192 0.26 16.25 -13.07
C ARG A 192 1.22 15.76 -14.15
N ASN A 193 2.51 15.69 -13.85
CA ASN A 193 3.53 15.22 -14.80
C ASN A 193 3.27 13.76 -15.22
N THR A 194 2.84 12.90 -14.28
CA THR A 194 2.49 11.51 -14.61
C THR A 194 1.23 11.40 -15.47
N LYS A 195 0.25 12.29 -15.28
CA LYS A 195 -0.95 12.38 -16.12
C LYS A 195 -0.61 12.82 -17.54
N GLU A 196 0.20 13.88 -17.69
CA GLU A 196 0.64 14.38 -18.99
C GLU A 196 1.53 13.40 -19.76
N ALA A 197 2.39 12.64 -19.07
CA ALA A 197 3.26 11.63 -19.68
C ALA A 197 2.45 10.48 -20.31
N LYS A 198 1.30 10.10 -19.73
CA LYS A 198 0.42 9.07 -20.29
C LYS A 198 -0.34 9.53 -21.54
N VAL A 199 -0.64 10.83 -21.67
CA VAL A 199 -1.38 11.38 -22.82
C VAL A 199 -0.51 11.47 -24.09
N ARG A 200 0.82 11.42 -23.95
CA ARG A 200 1.78 11.58 -25.06
C ARG A 200 2.31 10.26 -25.64
N ILE A 201 1.90 9.11 -25.11
CA ILE A 201 2.25 7.76 -25.59
C ILE A 201 1.08 7.23 -26.40
#